data_AF-A0A139P8M1-F1
#
_entry.id   AF-A0A139P8M1-F1
#
_cell.length_a   1.000
_cell.length_b   1.000
_cell.length_c   1.000
_cell.angle_alpha   90.00
_cell.angle_beta   90.00
_cell.angle_gamma   90.00
#
_symmetry.space_group_name_H-M   'P 1'
#
loop_
_entity.id
_entity.type
_entity.pdbx_description
1 polymer ?
#
loop_
_entity_poly.entity_id
_entity_poly.type
_entity_poly.pdbx_seq_one_letter_code
_entity_poly.pdbx_strand_id
1 'polypeptide(L)'
;MALWFINFIAGILISGFKNLLAHLLLAILPIAPIFLIIILISLSKSTFSTLFNLNAVNKNQEKYREEYGYTIEEWYGKKSKMYKEHVKKSKKR
;
A
#
# COMPACT_ATOMS: atom_id res chain seq x y z
N MET A 1 39.83 -26.46 -33.77
CA MET A 1 40.54 -25.45 -32.96
C MET A 1 39.66 -24.27 -32.54
N ALA A 2 38.98 -23.57 -33.47
CA ALA A 2 38.13 -22.41 -33.11
C ALA A 2 37.02 -22.73 -32.07
N LEU A 3 36.30 -23.84 -32.25
CA LEU A 3 35.25 -24.27 -31.32
C LEU A 3 35.78 -24.56 -29.90
N TRP A 4 36.99 -25.12 -29.79
CA TRP A 4 37.62 -25.38 -28.50
C TRP A 4 37.97 -24.08 -27.78
N PHE A 5 38.49 -23.09 -28.51
CA PHE A 5 38.82 -21.78 -27.96
C PHE A 5 37.56 -21.00 -27.54
N ILE A 6 36.48 -21.06 -28.33
CA ILE A 6 35.19 -20.45 -27.98
C ILE A 6 34.64 -21.07 -26.70
N ASN A 7 34.66 -22.40 -26.58
CA ASN A 7 34.21 -23.09 -25.37
C ASN A 7 35.09 -22.77 -24.15
N PHE A 8 36.41 -22.60 -24.35
CA PHE A 8 37.34 -22.20 -23.30
C PHE A 8 37.01 -20.80 -22.75
N ILE A 9 36.82 -19.82 -23.63
CA ILE A 9 36.46 -18.44 -23.24
C ILE A 9 35.07 -18.41 -22.60
N ALA A 10 34.08 -19.11 -23.18
CA ALA A 10 32.74 -19.20 -22.60
C ALA A 10 32.76 -19.84 -21.20
N GLY A 11 33.57 -20.87 -20.99
CA GLY A 11 33.73 -21.53 -19.69
C GLY A 11 34.29 -20.59 -18.62
N ILE A 12 35.29 -19.77 -18.96
CA ILE A 12 35.86 -18.77 -18.05
C ILE A 12 34.84 -17.67 -17.73
N LEU A 13 34.14 -17.15 -18.75
CA LEU A 13 33.12 -16.11 -18.56
C LEU A 13 31.96 -16.59 -17.68
N ILE A 14 31.45 -17.80 -17.94
CA ILE A 14 30.32 -18.36 -17.19
C ILE A 14 30.74 -18.67 -15.75
N SER A 15 31.93 -19.26 -15.54
CA SER A 15 32.41 -19.56 -14.19
C SER A 15 32.75 -18.31 -13.39
N GLY A 16 33.41 -17.33 -14.02
CA GLY A 16 33.69 -16.02 -13.42
C GLY A 16 32.41 -15.26 -13.06
N PHE A 17 31.42 -15.23 -13.97
CA PHE A 17 30.12 -14.60 -13.72
C PHE A 17 29.36 -15.29 -12.58
N LYS A 18 29.33 -16.62 -12.55
CA LYS A 18 28.71 -17.38 -11.45
C LYS A 18 29.36 -17.06 -10.11
N ASN A 19 30.68 -17.00 -10.05
CA ASN A 19 31.41 -16.70 -8.82
C ASN A 19 31.12 -15.27 -8.33
N LEU A 20 31.15 -14.30 -9.24
CA LEU A 20 30.81 -12.91 -8.96
C LEU A 20 29.36 -12.79 -8.47
N LEU A 21 28.41 -13.43 -9.15
CA LEU A 21 27.00 -13.43 -8.77
C LEU A 21 26.80 -14.06 -7.38
N ALA A 22 27.49 -15.16 -7.08
CA ALA A 22 27.41 -15.82 -5.78
C ALA A 22 27.89 -14.90 -4.65
N HIS A 23 29.02 -14.21 -4.84
CA HIS A 23 29.54 -13.28 -3.83
C HIS A 23 28.63 -12.06 -3.64
N LEU A 24 28.07 -11.51 -4.72
CA LEU A 24 27.09 -10.42 -4.63
C LEU A 24 25.83 -10.86 -3.87
N LEU A 25 25.31 -12.05 -4.19
CA LEU A 25 24.11 -12.57 -3.54
C LEU A 25 24.34 -12.79 -2.03
N LEU A 26 25.49 -13.36 -1.66
CA LEU A 26 25.90 -13.55 -0.28
C LEU A 26 26.09 -12.22 0.47
N ALA A 27 26.65 -11.21 -0.20
CA ALA A 27 26.84 -9.87 0.39
C ALA A 27 25.51 -9.14 0.62
N ILE A 28 24.52 -9.35 -0.24
CA ILE A 28 23.19 -8.72 -0.14
C ILE A 28 22.30 -9.47 0.87
N LEU A 29 22.48 -10.79 1.03
CA LEU A 29 21.68 -11.64 1.91
C LEU A 29 21.44 -11.07 3.33
N PRO A 30 22.45 -10.56 4.07
CA PRO A 30 22.23 -9.99 5.40
C PRO A 30 21.46 -8.66 5.39
N ILE A 31 21.54 -7.88 4.31
CA ILE A 31 20.94 -6.53 4.23
C ILE A 31 19.57 -6.57 3.54
N ALA A 32 19.29 -7.60 2.74
CA ALA A 32 18.03 -7.78 2.01
C ALA A 32 16.78 -7.68 2.90
N PRO A 33 16.73 -8.26 4.13
CA PRO A 33 15.57 -8.11 5.01
C PRO A 33 15.30 -6.65 5.39
N ILE A 34 16.36 -5.87 5.61
CA ILE A 34 16.25 -4.45 5.99
C ILE A 34 15.68 -3.64 4.82
N PHE A 35 16.20 -3.85 3.61
CA PHE A 35 15.66 -3.21 2.40
C PHE A 35 14.19 -3.59 2.17
N LEU A 36 13.84 -4.86 2.35
CA LEU A 36 12.46 -5.33 2.22
C LEU A 36 11.53 -4.61 3.19
N ILE A 37 11.91 -4.49 4.46
CA ILE A 37 11.13 -3.76 5.47
C ILE A 37 10.95 -2.30 5.08
N ILE A 38 12.01 -1.62 4.63
CA ILE A 38 11.95 -0.22 4.19
C ILE A 38 10.99 -0.06 3.01
N ILE A 39 11.07 -0.94 2.01
CA ILE A 39 10.18 -0.95 0.84
C ILE A 39 8.73 -1.16 1.29
N LEU A 40 8.46 -2.13 2.15
CA LEU A 40 7.11 -2.38 2.67
C LEU A 40 6.55 -1.16 3.40
N ILE A 41 7.32 -0.55 4.31
CA ILE A 41 6.90 0.65 5.03
C ILE A 41 6.60 1.79 4.06
N SER A 42 7.46 2.00 3.06
CA SER A 42 7.28 3.05 2.05
C SER A 42 5.98 2.85 1.26
N LEU A 43 5.74 1.63 0.76
CA LEU A 43 4.53 1.29 0.01
C LEU A 43 3.27 1.41 0.87
N SER A 44 3.33 1.04 2.14
CA SER A 44 2.16 1.05 3.02
C SER A 44 1.84 2.42 3.62
N LYS A 45 2.78 3.39 3.61
CA LYS A 45 2.61 4.70 4.27
C LYS A 45 1.35 5.45 3.82
N SER A 46 1.12 5.50 2.50
CA SER A 46 -0.05 6.19 1.93
C SER A 46 -1.37 5.52 2.32
N THR A 47 -1.41 4.19 2.29
CA THR A 47 -2.58 3.40 2.67
C THR A 47 -2.92 3.59 4.16
N PHE A 48 -1.94 3.51 5.05
CA PHE A 48 -2.16 3.72 6.49
C PHE A 48 -2.63 5.14 6.80
N SER A 49 -2.02 6.16 6.18
CA SER A 49 -2.46 7.56 6.36
C SER A 49 -3.89 7.77 5.89
N THR A 50 -4.25 7.20 4.74
CA THR A 50 -5.61 7.28 4.20
C THR A 50 -6.60 6.60 5.13
N LEU A 51 -6.30 5.40 5.61
CA LEU A 51 -7.16 4.68 6.56
C LEU A 51 -7.35 5.44 7.88
N PHE A 52 -6.28 6.03 8.41
CA PHE A 52 -6.35 6.83 9.64
C PHE A 52 -7.22 8.07 9.44
N ASN A 53 -7.05 8.78 8.33
CA ASN A 53 -7.85 9.95 7.98
C ASN A 53 -9.33 9.58 7.77
N LEU A 54 -9.61 8.49 7.03
CA LEU A 54 -10.97 7.99 6.84
C LEU A 54 -11.61 7.60 8.17
N ASN A 55 -10.87 6.95 9.06
CA ASN A 55 -11.38 6.60 10.40
C ASN A 55 -11.67 7.86 11.24
N ALA A 56 -10.80 8.88 11.18
CA ALA A 56 -11.02 10.15 11.86
C ALA A 56 -12.23 10.91 11.32
N VAL A 57 -12.43 10.91 10.00
CA VAL A 57 -13.62 11.49 9.35
C VAL A 57 -14.87 10.70 9.71
N ASN A 58 -14.80 9.36 9.67
CA ASN A 58 -15.92 8.48 9.98
C ASN A 58 -16.40 8.62 11.44
N LYS A 59 -15.51 8.91 12.39
CA LYS A 59 -15.89 9.18 13.78
C LYS A 59 -16.59 10.52 13.98
N ASN A 60 -16.34 11.49 13.10
CA ASN A 60 -16.81 12.87 13.22
C ASN A 60 -17.74 13.27 12.06
N GLN A 61 -18.46 12.31 11.46
CA GLN A 61 -19.26 12.54 10.26
C GLN A 61 -20.25 13.68 10.39
N GLU A 62 -20.92 13.79 11.55
CA GLU A 62 -21.94 14.82 11.76
C GLU A 62 -21.35 16.22 11.81
N LYS A 63 -20.17 16.37 12.45
CA LYS A 63 -19.43 17.63 12.47
C LYS A 63 -19.11 18.09 11.06
N TYR A 64 -18.58 17.20 10.22
CA TYR A 64 -18.24 17.53 8.84
C TYR A 64 -19.48 17.79 7.98
N ARG A 65 -20.56 17.02 8.16
CA ARG A 65 -21.84 17.27 7.49
C ARG A 65 -22.30 18.71 7.74
N GLU A 66 -22.27 19.16 9.00
CA GLU A 66 -22.69 20.50 9.40
C GLU A 66 -21.73 21.58 8.88
N GLU A 67 -20.42 21.36 8.99
CA GLU A 67 -19.38 22.29 8.51
C GLU A 67 -19.49 22.55 7.01
N TYR A 68 -19.79 21.52 6.22
CA TYR A 68 -20.03 21.65 4.78
C TYR A 68 -21.47 22.02 4.41
N GLY A 69 -22.36 22.22 5.39
CA GLY A 69 -23.74 22.66 5.17
C GLY A 69 -24.65 21.63 4.49
N TYR A 70 -24.28 20.35 4.46
CA TYR A 70 -25.09 19.31 3.85
C TYR A 70 -26.27 18.91 4.74
N THR A 71 -27.42 18.63 4.14
CA THR A 71 -28.53 17.99 4.85
C THR A 71 -28.22 16.52 5.16
N ILE A 72 -28.94 15.94 6.13
CA ILE A 72 -28.82 14.51 6.48
C ILE A 72 -29.13 13.61 5.25
N GLU A 73 -30.04 14.05 4.38
CA GLU A 73 -30.37 13.33 3.15
C GLU A 73 -29.22 13.37 2.13
N GLU A 74 -28.61 14.53 1.90
CA GLU A 74 -27.53 14.69 0.93
C GLU A 74 -26.27 13.95 1.37
N TRP A 75 -25.96 13.96 2.67
CA TRP A 75 -24.75 13.35 3.21
C TRP A 75 -24.84 11.84 3.34
N TYR A 76 -25.93 11.32 3.91
CA TYR A 76 -26.08 9.88 4.15
C TYR A 76 -26.94 9.18 3.09
N GLY A 77 -27.79 9.91 2.36
CA GLY A 77 -28.72 9.36 1.37
C GLY A 77 -30.06 8.88 1.98
N LYS A 78 -31.13 8.95 1.18
CA LYS A 78 -32.50 8.53 1.57
C LYS A 78 -32.62 7.10 2.09
N LYS A 79 -31.73 6.19 1.67
CA LYS A 79 -31.75 4.77 2.07
C LYS A 79 -30.98 4.49 3.35
N SER A 80 -30.18 5.44 3.86
CA SER A 80 -29.33 5.25 5.03
C SER A 80 -30.12 5.06 6.32
N LYS A 81 -29.47 4.39 7.28
CA LYS A 81 -29.98 4.25 8.65
C LYS A 81 -30.17 5.62 9.30
N MET A 82 -29.18 6.52 9.18
CA MET A 82 -29.21 7.87 9.76
C MET A 82 -30.41 8.70 9.26
N TYR A 83 -30.63 8.74 7.94
CA TYR A 83 -31.77 9.46 7.37
C TYR A 83 -33.10 8.85 7.83
N LYS A 84 -33.24 7.52 7.80
CA LYS A 84 -34.46 6.84 8.25
C LYS A 84 -34.76 7.11 9.72
N GLU A 85 -33.74 7.17 10.57
CA GLU A 85 -33.88 7.52 11.99
C GLU A 85 -34.26 8.99 12.19
N HIS A 86 -33.63 9.91 11.44
CA HIS A 86 -33.97 11.33 11.45
C HIS A 86 -35.44 11.56 11.09
N VAL A 87 -35.92 10.96 9.99
CA VAL A 87 -37.34 11.06 9.57
C VAL A 87 -38.28 10.47 10.61
N LYS A 88 -37.93 9.31 11.20
CA LYS A 88 -38.73 8.69 12.27
C LYS A 88 -38.84 9.60 13.49
N LYS A 89 -37.75 10.24 13.91
CA LYS A 89 -37.75 11.19 15.03
C LYS A 89 -38.59 12.43 14.71
N SER A 90 -38.45 12.99 13.50
CA SER A 90 -39.22 14.15 13.06
C SER A 90 -40.72 13.89 12.99
N LYS A 91 -41.16 12.66 12.66
CA LYS A 91 -42.59 12.29 12.62
C LYS A 91 -43.21 12.02 14.01
N LYS A 92 -42.38 11.83 15.03
CA LYS A 92 -42.83 11.62 16.43
C LYS A 92 -42.96 12.93 17.22
N ARG A 93 -42.44 14.02 16.68
CA ARG A 93 -42.65 15.39 17.17
C ARG A 93 -43.86 15.99 16.48
#